data_AF-A0A4P2R0W4-F1
#
_entry.id   AF-A0A4P2R0W4-F1
#
_cell.length_a   1.000
_cell.length_b   1.000
_cell.length_c   1.000
_cell.angle_alpha   90.00
_cell.angle_beta   90.00
_cell.angle_gamma   90.00
#
_symmetry.space_group_name_H-M   'P 1'
#
loop_
_entity.id
_entity.type
_entity.pdbx_description
1 polymer ?
#
loop_
_entity_poly.entity_id
_entity_poly.type
_entity_poly.pdbx_seq_one_letter_code
_entity_poly.pdbx_strand_id
1 'polypeptide(L)' 'MIHPLDEQLREEARRYRLVFACPDCASFDPAEAERDEAGAAPPGRVPRCSLGYPVAPHLSPSLDDRDEIIFCKAFELR' A
#
# COMPACT_ATOMS: atom_id res chain seq x y z
N MET A 1 -4.70 12.13 1.46
CA MET A 1 -4.50 12.87 2.73
C MET A 1 -3.07 12.61 3.19
N ILE A 2 -2.32 13.64 3.55
CA ILE A 2 -0.94 13.50 4.06
C ILE A 2 -1.01 13.78 5.56
N HIS A 3 -0.49 12.87 6.38
CA HIS A 3 -0.47 13.00 7.83
C HIS A 3 0.98 12.96 8.32
N PRO A 4 1.45 13.95 9.10
CA PRO A 4 2.79 13.89 9.69
C PRO A 4 2.89 12.73 10.67
N LEU A 5 4.04 12.06 10.69
CA LEU A 5 4.33 10.96 11.62
C LEU A 5 5.02 11.54 12.85
N ASP A 6 4.38 11.40 14.01
CA ASP A 6 5.02 11.62 15.30
C ASP A 6 5.46 10.29 15.92
N GLU A 7 6.19 10.37 17.03
CA GLU A 7 6.69 9.19 17.72
C GLU A 7 5.56 8.34 18.31
N GLN A 8 4.48 8.99 18.75
CA GLN A 8 3.32 8.29 19.29
C GLN A 8 2.70 7.36 18.24
N LEU A 9 2.48 7.83 17.01
CA LEU A 9 1.92 7.02 15.93
C LEU A 9 2.87 5.89 15.51
N ARG A 10 4.19 6.09 15.56
CA ARG A 10 5.17 5.01 15.32
C ARG A 10 5.08 3.92 16.39
N GLU A 11 4.99 4.30 17.65
CA GLU A 11 4.81 3.36 18.77
C GLU A 11 3.49 2.60 18.64
N GLU A 12 2.39 3.29 18.32
CA GLU A 12 1.08 2.68 18.10
C GLU A 12 1.11 1.70 16.92
N ALA A 13 1.74 2.07 15.81
CA ALA A 13 1.89 1.19 14.65
C ALA A 13 2.63 -0.12 15.01
N ARG A 14 3.70 -0.02 15.81
CA ARG A 14 4.46 -1.19 16.30
C ARG A 14 3.65 -2.03 17.28
N ARG A 15 2.94 -1.40 18.20
CA ARG A 15 2.15 -2.07 19.25
C ARG A 15 0.92 -2.78 18.68
N TYR A 16 0.21 -2.14 17.76
CA TYR A 16 -1.08 -2.60 17.26
C TYR A 16 -1.03 -3.24 15.88
N ARG A 17 0.16 -3.32 15.24
CA ARG A 17 0.36 -3.90 13.91
C ARG A 17 -0.63 -3.30 12.89
N LEU A 18 -0.61 -1.98 12.78
CA LEU A 18 -1.52 -1.27 11.89
C LEU A 18 -1.33 -1.73 10.44
N VAL A 19 -2.45 -1.96 9.76
CA VAL A 19 -2.49 -2.45 8.38
C VAL A 19 -3.01 -1.32 7.49
N PHE A 20 -2.14 -0.77 6.65
CA PHE A 20 -2.45 0.39 5.80
C PHE A 20 -1.74 0.37 4.44
N ALA A 21 -0.90 -0.64 4.17
CA ALA A 21 -0.15 -0.74 2.93
C ALA A 21 -0.99 -1.39 1.82
N CYS A 22 -0.62 -1.12 0.57
CA CYS A 22 -1.28 -1.69 -0.61
C CYS A 22 -1.35 -3.22 -0.59
N PRO A 23 -0.31 -3.98 -0.23
CA PRO A 23 -0.38 -5.45 -0.17
C PRO A 23 -1.55 -6.01 0.66
N ASP A 24 -2.02 -5.26 1.66
CA ASP A 24 -3.13 -5.66 2.52
C ASP A 24 -4.49 -5.03 2.12
N CYS A 25 -4.50 -4.21 1.06
CA CYS A 25 -5.68 -3.52 0.60
C CYS A 25 -6.50 -4.37 -0.37
N ALA A 26 -7.81 -4.46 -0.16
CA ALA A 26 -8.73 -5.19 -1.04
C ALA A 26 -8.77 -4.65 -2.50
N SER A 27 -8.31 -3.41 -2.73
CA SER A 27 -8.24 -2.79 -4.06
C SER A 27 -6.86 -2.92 -4.71
N PHE A 28 -5.92 -3.64 -4.08
CA PHE A 28 -4.60 -3.85 -4.64
C PHE A 28 -4.59 -5.05 -5.59
N ASP A 29 -4.02 -4.83 -6.75
CA ASP A 29 -3.74 -5.84 -7.75
C ASP A 29 -2.22 -6.04 -7.75
N PRO A 30 -1.72 -7.15 -7.16
CA PRO A 30 -0.28 -7.40 -7.00
C PRO A 30 0.42 -7.66 -8.33
N ALA A 31 -0.34 -7.78 -9.43
CA ALA A 31 0.17 -8.10 -10.74
C ALA A 31 0.94 -9.43 -10.76
N GLU A 32 0.30 -10.51 -10.30
CA GLU A 32 0.79 -11.84 -10.65
C GLU A 32 0.43 -12.10 -12.11
N ALA A 33 1.46 -12.38 -12.91
CA ALA A 33 1.28 -12.97 -14.22
C ALA A 33 0.67 -14.36 -14.02
N GLU A 34 -0.54 -14.59 -14.51
CA GLU A 34 -0.99 -15.95 -14.77
C GLU A 34 0.08 -16.58 -15.66
N ARG A 35 0.71 -17.65 -15.17
CA ARG A 35 1.63 -18.45 -15.97
C ARG A 35 0.81 -19.01 -17.11
N ASP A 36 1.24 -18.82 -18.35
CA ASP A 36 0.58 -19.49 -19.47
C ASP A 36 0.72 -21.01 -19.34
N GLU A 37 -0.01 -21.79 -20.14
CA GLU A 37 0.06 -23.27 -20.13
C GLU A 37 1.46 -23.80 -20.46
N ALA A 38 2.37 -22.95 -20.96
CA ALA A 38 3.77 -23.25 -21.23
C ALA A 38 4.73 -22.85 -20.08
N GLY A 39 4.21 -22.27 -18.99
CA GLY A 39 4.97 -21.84 -17.82
C GLY A 39 5.76 -20.54 -18.02
N ALA A 40 5.58 -19.84 -19.13
CA ALA A 40 6.21 -18.56 -19.39
C ALA A 40 5.37 -17.41 -18.79
N ALA A 41 6.04 -16.51 -18.07
CA ALA A 41 5.39 -15.32 -17.54
C ALA A 41 5.23 -14.30 -18.70
N PRO A 42 4.01 -13.85 -19.05
CA PRO A 42 3.83 -12.73 -19.97
C PRO A 42 4.56 -11.48 -19.46
N PRO A 43 4.93 -10.53 -20.34
CA PRO A 43 5.69 -9.35 -19.95
C PRO A 43 4.97 -8.53 -18.87
N GLY A 44 5.53 -8.62 -17.66
CA GLY A 44 5.68 -7.58 -16.64
C GLY A 44 4.44 -6.73 -16.36
N ARG A 45 3.37 -7.33 -15.86
CA ARG A 45 2.29 -6.53 -15.25
C ARG A 45 2.86 -5.86 -13.99
N VAL A 46 2.66 -4.55 -13.87
CA VAL A 46 3.12 -3.74 -12.73
C VAL A 46 2.03 -3.71 -11.65
N PRO A 47 2.36 -3.78 -10.36
CA PRO A 47 1.37 -3.64 -9.29
C PRO A 47 0.55 -2.36 -9.44
N ARG A 48 -0.75 -2.44 -9.21
CA ARG A 48 -1.67 -1.29 -9.38
C ARG A 48 -2.81 -1.30 -8.38
N CYS A 49 -3.43 -0.15 -8.19
CA CYS A 49 -4.70 -0.04 -7.48
C CYS A 49 -5.85 -0.14 -8.48
N SER A 50 -6.86 -0.96 -8.22
CA SER A 50 -8.06 -1.08 -9.06
C SER A 50 -8.87 0.22 -9.14
N LEU A 51 -8.66 1.14 -8.19
CA LEU A 51 -9.27 2.47 -8.16
C LEU A 51 -8.41 3.55 -8.85
N GLY A 52 -7.25 3.18 -9.41
CA GLY A 52 -6.38 4.08 -10.16
C GLY A 52 -5.44 4.96 -9.31
N TYR A 53 -5.40 4.79 -7.98
CA TYR A 53 -4.47 5.52 -7.13
C TYR A 53 -3.02 5.03 -7.28
N PRO A 54 -2.01 5.93 -7.11
CA PRO A 54 -0.61 5.53 -7.10
C PRO A 54 -0.30 4.53 -5.98
N VAL A 55 0.41 3.45 -6.28
CA VAL A 55 0.75 2.41 -5.28
C VAL A 55 2.13 2.57 -4.66
N ALA A 56 3.08 3.20 -5.36
CA ALA A 56 4.48 3.26 -4.94
C ALA A 56 4.69 3.79 -3.50
N PRO A 57 3.99 4.85 -3.04
CA PRO A 57 4.12 5.34 -1.65
C PRO A 57 3.58 4.36 -0.59
N HIS A 58 2.79 3.37 -0.98
CA HIS A 58 2.02 2.50 -0.10
C HIS A 58 2.47 1.04 -0.19
N LEU A 59 3.54 0.71 -0.93
CA LEU A 59 4.01 -0.69 -1.05
C LEU A 59 4.64 -1.23 0.24
N SER A 60 5.26 -0.36 1.03
CA SER A 60 5.87 -0.74 2.32
C SER A 60 5.00 -0.27 3.49
N PRO A 61 4.70 -1.16 4.46
CA PRO A 61 4.03 -0.80 5.72
C PRO A 61 4.99 -0.22 6.77
N SER A 62 6.30 -0.14 6.49
CA SER A 62 7.24 0.43 7.46
C SER A 62 7.11 1.96 7.56
N LEU A 63 7.13 2.46 8.80
CA LEU A 63 7.13 3.90 9.13
C LEU A 63 8.48 4.40 9.64
N ASP A 64 9.48 3.52 9.78
CA ASP A 64 10.74 3.85 10.46
C ASP A 64 11.54 4.94 9.74
N ASP A 65 11.49 4.97 8.40
CA ASP A 65 12.24 5.91 7.56
C ASP A 65 11.34 7.01 6.94
N ARG A 66 10.22 7.34 7.61
CA ARG A 66 9.22 8.28 7.08
C ARG A 66 8.89 9.39 8.07
N ASP A 67 8.69 10.58 7.52
CA ASP A 67 8.17 11.75 8.24
C ASP A 67 6.67 11.96 8.03
N GLU A 68 6.08 11.28 7.04
CA GLU A 68 4.67 11.38 6.71
C GLU A 68 4.09 10.05 6.21
N ILE A 69 2.78 9.88 6.44
CA ILE A 69 1.97 8.82 5.84
C ILE A 69 0.96 9.43 4.88
N ILE A 70 0.88 8.85 3.69
CA ILE A 70 -0.06 9.25 2.65
C ILE A 70 -1.19 8.22 2.63
N PHE A 71 -2.43 8.68 2.69
CA PHE A 71 -3.63 7.86 2.50
C PHE A 71 -4.27 8.13 1.14
N CYS A 72 -4.56 7.06 0.41
CA CYS A 72 -5.15 7.09 -0.94
C CYS A 72 -6.63 7.48 -0.95
N LYS A 73 -7.37 7.22 0.13
CA LYS A 73 -8.76 7.68 0.32
C LYS A 73 -8.81 8.71 1.44
N ALA A 74 -9.39 9.88 1.16
CA ALA A 74 -9.79 10.82 2.19
C ALA A 74 -11.20 10.45 2.65
N PHE A 75 -11.39 10.27 3.95
CA PHE A 75 -12.71 10.23 4.55
C PHE A 75 -13.07 11.65 4.99
N GLU A 76 -14.18 12.17 4.49
CA GLU A 76 -14.79 13.39 5.05
C GLU A 76 -15.81 12.96 6.10
N LEU A 77 -15.62 13.42 7.34
CA LEU A 77 -16.68 13.36 8.35
C LEU A 77 -17.72 14.40 7.97
N ARG A 78 -18.91 13.94 7.61
CA ARG A 78 -20.11 14.77 7.49
C ARG A 78 -20.86 14.82 8.81
#